data_AF-A0A0P6Y7K4-F1
#
_entry.id   AF-A0A0P6Y7K4-F1
#
_cell.length_a   1.000
_cell.length_b   1.000
_cell.length_c   1.000
_cell.angle_alpha   90.00
_cell.angle_beta   90.00
_cell.angle_gamma   90.00
#
_symmetry.space_group_name_H-M   'P 1'
#
loop_
_entity.id
_entity.type
_entity.pdbx_description
1 polymer ?
#
loop_
_entity_poly.entity_id
_entity_poly.type
_entity_poly.pdbx_seq_one_letter_code
_entity_poly.pdbx_strand_id
1 'polypeptide(L)'
;MEQPSGLTYDPPASQLLSLQQAAAYTREYYPAQSLTEGSLRVYLNKGKIRGIKLDRYWYTTAAELDRYLSQSASTPNEPQQSVTDS
;
A
#
# COMPACT_ATOMS: atom_id res chain seq x y z
N MET A 1 -2.48 19.57 31.11
CA MET A 1 -1.59 19.34 29.94
C MET A 1 -2.47 18.68 28.88
N GLU A 2 -3.02 19.48 27.99
CA GLU A 2 -3.90 18.99 26.93
C GLU A 2 -3.01 18.36 25.85
N GLN A 3 -3.12 17.04 25.68
CA GLN A 3 -2.49 16.35 24.55
C GLN A 3 -3.12 16.91 23.27
N PRO A 4 -2.34 17.41 22.29
CA PRO A 4 -2.92 17.81 21.03
C PRO A 4 -3.54 16.56 20.41
N SER A 5 -4.86 16.62 20.19
CA SER A 5 -5.65 15.58 19.56
C SER A 5 -4.91 15.07 18.34
N GLY A 6 -4.55 13.78 18.38
CA GLY A 6 -4.02 13.08 17.21
C GLY A 6 -5.07 13.17 16.12
N LEU A 7 -4.92 14.16 15.24
CA LEU A 7 -5.60 14.19 13.96
C LEU A 7 -5.02 13.02 13.17
N THR A 8 -5.59 11.83 13.35
CA THR A 8 -5.47 10.73 12.40
C THR A 8 -5.93 11.29 11.07
N TYR A 9 -4.94 11.64 10.24
CA TYR A 9 -5.19 12.17 8.93
C TYR A 9 -5.53 10.99 8.04
N ASP A 10 -6.81 10.85 7.71
CA ASP A 10 -7.29 9.90 6.71
C ASP A 10 -7.28 10.57 5.33
N PRO A 11 -6.25 10.32 4.49
CA PRO A 11 -6.19 10.93 3.17
C PRO A 11 -7.34 10.42 2.28
N PRO A 12 -7.98 11.27 1.49
CA PRO A 12 -8.88 10.83 0.44
C PRO A 12 -8.24 9.77 -0.46
N ALA A 13 -9.00 8.76 -0.85
CA ALA A 13 -8.52 7.60 -1.60
C ALA A 13 -7.73 7.93 -2.89
N SER A 14 -8.05 9.08 -3.51
CA SER A 14 -7.40 9.57 -4.75
C SER A 14 -6.25 10.55 -4.52
N GLN A 15 -5.95 10.91 -3.27
CA GLN A 15 -4.88 11.85 -2.98
C GLN A 15 -3.51 11.21 -3.26
N LEU A 16 -2.63 11.98 -3.91
CA LEU A 16 -1.24 11.60 -4.10
C LEU A 16 -0.49 11.66 -2.76
N LEU A 17 0.04 10.52 -2.36
CA LEU A 17 0.88 10.33 -1.19
C LEU A 17 2.32 10.19 -1.63
N SER A 18 3.22 10.97 -1.00
CA SER A 18 4.65 10.71 -1.10
C SER A 18 4.99 9.34 -0.51
N LEU A 19 6.18 8.82 -0.78
CA LEU A 19 6.62 7.55 -0.18
C LEU A 19 6.57 7.57 1.35
N GLN A 20 6.93 8.70 1.96
CA GLN A 20 6.89 8.88 3.41
C GLN A 20 5.45 8.82 3.95
N GLN A 21 4.52 9.53 3.28
CA GLN A 21 3.10 9.53 3.64
C GLN A 21 2.47 8.15 3.44
N ALA A 22 2.80 7.48 2.33
CA ALA A 22 2.36 6.12 2.05
C ALA A 22 2.89 5.13 3.11
N ALA A 23 4.15 5.25 3.52
CA ALA A 23 4.71 4.43 4.58
C ALA A 23 3.98 4.65 5.91
N ALA A 24 3.70 5.91 6.27
CA ALA A 24 2.92 6.26 7.46
C ALA A 24 1.50 5.66 7.39
N TYR A 25 0.82 5.81 6.25
CA TYR A 25 -0.51 5.24 6.02
C TYR A 25 -0.52 3.71 6.21
N THR A 26 0.41 2.98 5.59
CA THR A 26 0.46 1.52 5.76
C THR A 26 0.80 1.09 7.20
N ARG A 27 1.52 1.91 7.97
CA ARG A 27 1.80 1.64 9.38
C ARG A 27 0.57 1.82 10.26
N GLU A 28 -0.26 2.81 9.95
CA GLU A 28 -1.49 3.11 10.69
C GLU A 28 -2.60 2.11 10.40
N TYR A 29 -2.86 1.82 9.12
CA TYR A 29 -4.01 0.99 8.70
C TYR A 29 -3.68 -0.49 8.47
N TYR A 30 -2.41 -0.82 8.19
CA TYR A 30 -1.97 -2.19 7.92
C TYR A 30 -0.71 -2.55 8.72
N PRO A 31 -0.72 -2.44 10.06
CA PRO A 31 0.50 -2.55 10.88
C PRO A 31 1.26 -3.87 10.69
N ALA A 32 0.55 -4.98 10.46
CA ALA A 32 1.14 -6.30 10.20
C ALA A 32 1.85 -6.41 8.84
N GLN A 33 1.51 -5.55 7.88
CA GLN A 33 2.03 -5.55 6.51
C GLN A 33 2.61 -4.17 6.13
N SER A 34 3.02 -3.39 7.14
CA SER A 34 3.48 -2.02 6.92
C SER A 34 4.70 -1.98 5.99
N LEU A 35 4.71 -1.01 5.09
CA LEU A 35 5.74 -0.86 4.06
C LEU A 35 6.66 0.30 4.39
N THR A 36 7.96 0.12 4.11
CA THR A 36 8.93 1.21 4.20
C THR A 36 8.97 2.01 2.89
N GLU A 37 9.50 3.23 2.93
CA GLU A 37 9.73 4.04 1.73
C GLU A 37 10.55 3.29 0.66
N GLY A 38 11.55 2.53 1.11
CA GLY A 38 12.38 1.70 0.24
C GLY A 38 11.58 0.60 -0.45
N SER A 39 10.74 -0.13 0.31
CA SER A 39 9.86 -1.17 -0.24
C SER A 39 8.87 -0.59 -1.24
N LEU A 40 8.22 0.52 -0.89
CA LEU A 40 7.28 1.23 -1.77
C LEU A 40 7.94 1.67 -3.06
N ARG A 41 9.14 2.26 -2.99
CA ARG A 41 9.92 2.64 -4.17
C ARG A 41 10.21 1.43 -5.06
N VAL A 42 10.62 0.30 -4.49
CA VAL A 42 10.88 -0.92 -5.26
C VAL A 42 9.60 -1.45 -5.92
N TYR A 43 8.47 -1.45 -5.22
CA TYR A 43 7.20 -1.94 -5.75
C TYR A 43 6.63 -1.05 -6.85
N LEU A 44 6.79 0.27 -6.72
CA LEU A 44 6.45 1.22 -7.77
C LEU A 44 7.31 1.04 -9.02
N ASN A 45 8.64 0.90 -8.86
CA ASN A 45 9.53 0.66 -10.00
C ASN A 45 9.26 -0.70 -10.68
N LYS A 46 8.82 -1.71 -9.93
CA LYS A 46 8.44 -3.02 -10.46
C LYS A 46 7.00 -3.07 -11.00
N GLY A 47 6.23 -1.98 -10.91
CA GLY A 47 4.83 -1.93 -11.34
C GLY A 47 3.86 -2.78 -10.50
N LYS A 48 4.28 -3.22 -9.30
CA LYS A 48 3.41 -3.99 -8.38
C LYS A 48 2.36 -3.12 -7.71
N ILE A 49 2.75 -1.89 -7.36
CA ILE A 49 1.85 -0.83 -6.89
C ILE A 49 1.80 0.20 -8.01
N ARG A 50 0.61 0.69 -8.35
CA ARG A 50 0.49 1.80 -9.29
C ARG A 50 0.88 3.10 -8.61
N GLY A 51 1.59 3.94 -9.34
CA GLY A 51 1.92 5.27 -8.88
C GLY A 51 2.50 6.11 -10.01
N ILE A 52 2.76 7.36 -9.68
CA ILE A 52 3.22 8.37 -10.61
C ILE A 52 4.59 8.84 -10.16
N LYS A 53 5.51 8.95 -11.12
CA LYS A 53 6.79 9.59 -10.92
C LYS A 53 6.68 11.05 -11.39
N LEU A 54 6.83 11.99 -10.47
CA LEU A 54 6.92 13.41 -10.78
C LEU A 54 8.36 13.85 -10.50
N ASP A 55 9.09 14.16 -11.57
CA ASP A 55 10.52 14.44 -11.55
C ASP A 55 11.34 13.32 -10.85
N ARG A 56 11.91 13.60 -9.68
CA ARG A 56 12.73 12.65 -8.91
C ARG A 56 11.92 11.87 -7.86
N TYR A 57 10.67 12.24 -7.65
CA TYR A 57 9.84 11.73 -6.57
C TYR A 57 8.78 10.76 -7.07
N TRP A 58 8.51 9.75 -6.26
CA TRP A 58 7.47 8.77 -6.49
C TRP A 58 6.28 9.04 -5.58
N TYR A 59 5.09 8.92 -6.15
CA TYR A 59 3.82 9.09 -5.47
C TYR A 59 2.92 7.90 -5.77
N THR A 60 2.04 7.58 -4.82
CA THR A 60 0.96 6.60 -4.99
C THR A 60 -0.30 7.13 -4.32
N THR A 61 -1.36 6.34 -4.20
CA THR A 61 -2.59 6.75 -3.53
C THR A 61 -2.99 5.72 -2.47
N ALA A 62 -3.79 6.14 -1.48
CA ALA A 62 -4.32 5.24 -0.47
C ALA A 62 -5.09 4.06 -1.12
N ALA A 63 -5.92 4.32 -2.13
CA ALA A 63 -6.65 3.27 -2.85
C ALA A 63 -5.74 2.19 -3.47
N GLU A 64 -4.59 2.57 -4.02
CA GLU A 64 -3.66 1.60 -4.62
C GLU A 64 -2.90 0.80 -3.55
N LEU A 65 -2.60 1.42 -2.40
CA LEU A 65 -2.03 0.73 -1.25
C LEU A 65 -3.04 -0.28 -0.68
N ASP A 66 -4.28 0.13 -0.49
CA ASP A 66 -5.36 -0.75 0.00
C ASP A 66 -5.56 -1.92 -0.94
N ARG A 67 -5.63 -1.68 -2.25
CA ARG A 67 -5.74 -2.75 -3.27
C ARG A 67 -4.59 -3.73 -3.20
N TYR A 68 -3.35 -3.25 -3.09
CA TYR A 68 -2.17 -4.11 -3.01
C TYR A 68 -2.12 -4.94 -1.72
N LEU A 69 -2.39 -4.31 -0.57
CA LEU A 69 -2.29 -4.93 0.75
C LEU A 69 -3.47 -5.86 1.06
N SER A 70 -4.67 -5.53 0.60
CA SER A 70 -5.84 -6.42 0.69
C SER A 70 -5.68 -7.67 -0.19
N GLN A 71 -5.08 -7.54 -1.38
CA GLN A 71 -4.76 -8.69 -2.23
C GLN A 71 -3.66 -9.56 -1.62
N SER A 72 -2.64 -8.95 -1.01
CA SER A 72 -1.57 -9.68 -0.32
C SER A 72 -2.09 -10.47 0.89
N ALA A 73 -3.07 -9.92 1.62
CA ALA A 73 -3.79 -10.62 2.68
C ALA A 73 -4.66 -11.78 2.16
N SER A 74 -5.07 -11.72 0.90
CA SER A 74 -5.98 -12.67 0.25
C SER A 74 -5.24 -13.74 -0.59
N THR A 75 -3.96 -13.97 -0.33
CA THR A 75 -3.25 -15.13 -0.90
C THR A 75 -3.40 -16.32 0.05
N PRO A 76 -4.39 -17.22 -0.10
CA PRO A 76 -4.15 -18.60 0.27
C PRO A 76 -3.15 -19.13 -0.76
N ASN A 77 -2.11 -19.82 -0.29
CA ASN A 77 -1.38 -20.76 -1.13
C ASN A 77 -2.42 -21.71 -1.75
N GLU A 78 -2.72 -21.59 -3.05
CA GLU A 78 -3.30 -22.71 -3.81
C GLU A 78 -3.16 -22.50 -5.32
N PRO A 79 -2.31 -23.28 -6.00
CA PRO A 79 -2.62 -23.80 -7.30
C PRO A 79 -3.31 -25.16 -7.13
N GLN A 80 -4.60 -25.18 -6.77
CA GLN A 80 -5.41 -26.38 -7.01
C GLN A 80 -5.76 -26.44 -8.49
N GLN A 81 -4.86 -27.03 -9.27
CA GLN A 81 -5.26 -27.66 -10.52
C GLN A 81 -6.15 -28.85 -10.17
N SER A 82 -7.46 -28.61 -10.08
CA SER A 82 -8.45 -29.68 -10.21
C SER A 82 -8.43 -30.14 -11.66
N VAL A 83 -7.55 -31.10 -11.98
CA VAL A 83 -7.76 -31.96 -13.13
C VAL A 83 -8.72 -33.07 -12.69
N THR A 84 -10.01 -32.80 -12.86
CA THR A 84 -11.00 -33.87 -13.01
C THR A 84 -11.18 -34.05 -14.50
N ASP A 85 -10.55 -35.09 -15.06
CA ASP A 85 -10.94 -35.64 -16.35
C ASP A 85 -11.26 -37.13 -16.14
N SER A 86 -12.32 -37.55 -16.82
CA SER A 86 -13.18 -38.72 -16.50
C SER A 86 -12.66 -40.05 -17.02
#